data_AF-A0A520I692-F1
#
_entry.id   AF-A0A520I692-F1
#
_cell.length_a   1.000
_cell.length_b   1.000
_cell.length_c   1.000
_cell.angle_alpha   90.00
_cell.angle_beta   90.00
_cell.angle_gamma   90.00
#
_symmetry.space_group_name_H-M   'P 1'
#
loop_
_entity.id
_entity.type
_entity.pdbx_description
1 polymer ?
#
loop_
_entity_poly.entity_id
_entity_poly.type
_entity_poly.pdbx_seq_one_letter_code
_entity_poly.pdbx_strand_id
1 'polypeptide(L)'
;SEAVVARYNDQARQELEAVRDFIILHYHLNQRDEPFWRERREMTIPDSLKARIALFEEAALAYQDAGDLFRVDSWLQVMLGQGVTPRTHHPMARIMPPADLARALGDIKRNIDDGVARLPQHQAFLDRYCA
;
A
#
# COMPACT_ATOMS: atom_id res chain seq x y z
N SER A 1 -28.57 -7.57 22.82
CA SER A 1 -29.02 -8.31 21.63
C SER A 1 -27.87 -9.14 21.12
N GLU A 2 -28.01 -10.47 21.05
CA GLU A 2 -26.96 -11.37 20.55
C GLU A 2 -26.55 -11.04 19.11
N ALA A 3 -27.50 -10.65 18.27
CA ALA A 3 -27.22 -10.22 16.89
C ALA A 3 -26.28 -9.01 16.82
N VAL A 4 -26.43 -8.05 17.74
CA VAL A 4 -25.54 -6.87 17.82
C VAL A 4 -24.14 -7.27 18.24
N VAL A 5 -24.02 -8.16 19.23
CA VAL A 5 -22.71 -8.67 19.71
C VAL A 5 -21.99 -9.43 18.60
N ALA A 6 -22.70 -10.30 17.88
CA ALA A 6 -22.13 -11.07 16.77
C ALA A 6 -21.62 -10.15 15.66
N ARG A 7 -22.41 -9.15 15.25
CA ARG A 7 -22.01 -8.17 14.23
C ARG A 7 -20.79 -7.36 14.63
N TYR A 8 -20.72 -6.91 15.89
CA TYR A 8 -19.56 -6.19 16.41
C TYR A 8 -18.30 -7.05 16.41
N ASN A 9 -18.40 -8.28 16.93
CA ASN A 9 -17.26 -9.20 17.01
C ASN A 9 -16.72 -9.58 15.64
N ASP A 10 -17.60 -9.76 14.65
CA ASP A 10 -17.20 -10.06 13.27
C ASP A 10 -16.45 -8.89 12.63
N GLN A 11 -16.99 -7.67 12.76
CA GLN A 11 -16.32 -6.47 12.25
C GLN A 11 -14.96 -6.25 12.89
N ALA A 12 -14.88 -6.31 14.22
CA ALA A 12 -13.65 -6.11 14.95
C ALA A 12 -12.59 -7.16 14.55
N ARG A 13 -13.00 -8.41 14.33
CA ARG A 13 -12.09 -9.47 13.87
C ARG A 13 -11.53 -9.14 12.49
N GLN A 14 -12.38 -8.81 11.52
CA GLN A 14 -11.96 -8.50 10.15
C GLN A 14 -10.98 -7.33 10.11
N GLU A 15 -11.27 -6.25 10.83
CA GLU A 15 -10.39 -5.07 10.91
C GLU A 15 -9.02 -5.43 11.53
N LEU A 16 -9.00 -6.20 12.62
CA LEU A 16 -7.77 -6.62 13.27
C LEU A 16 -6.93 -7.56 12.41
N GLU A 17 -7.56 -8.48 11.69
CA GLU A 17 -6.88 -9.41 10.79
C GLU A 17 -6.30 -8.67 9.56
N ALA A 18 -7.01 -7.69 9.01
CA ALA A 18 -6.50 -6.83 7.94
C ALA A 18 -5.26 -6.03 8.39
N VAL A 19 -5.30 -5.47 9.61
CA VAL A 19 -4.15 -4.76 10.19
C VAL A 19 -2.97 -5.71 10.43
N ARG A 20 -3.22 -6.90 10.97
CA ARG A 20 -2.20 -7.95 11.16
C ARG A 20 -1.51 -8.27 9.84
N ASP A 21 -2.28 -8.50 8.78
CA ASP A 21 -1.75 -8.88 7.47
C ASP A 21 -0.87 -7.77 6.87
N PHE A 22 -1.29 -6.51 7.01
CA PHE A 22 -0.48 -5.37 6.57
C PHE A 22 0.84 -5.24 7.34
N ILE A 23 0.85 -5.50 8.65
CA ILE A 23 2.08 -5.50 9.46
C ILE A 23 2.99 -6.67 9.05
N ILE A 24 2.43 -7.87 8.90
CA ILE A 24 3.17 -9.06 8.47
C ILE A 24 3.85 -8.83 7.12
N LEU A 25 3.18 -8.17 6.17
CA LEU A 25 3.72 -7.83 4.85
C LEU A 25 5.12 -7.20 4.94
N HIS A 26 5.31 -6.25 5.86
CA HIS A 26 6.56 -5.51 6.04
C HIS A 26 7.73 -6.42 6.42
N TYR A 27 7.46 -7.45 7.21
CA TYR A 27 8.44 -8.44 7.62
C TYR A 27 8.65 -9.51 6.56
N HIS A 28 7.58 -9.94 5.89
CA HIS A 28 7.66 -11.03 4.92
C HIS A 28 8.37 -10.62 3.63
N LEU A 29 8.09 -9.43 3.10
CA LEU A 29 8.68 -8.92 1.85
C LEU A 29 10.06 -8.26 2.03
N ASN A 30 10.69 -8.40 3.19
CA ASN A 30 12.00 -7.81 3.42
C ASN A 30 13.07 -8.44 2.50
N GLN A 31 14.16 -7.71 2.22
CA GLN A 31 15.31 -8.18 1.41
C GLN A 31 16.62 -8.27 2.21
N ARG A 32 16.54 -8.28 3.54
CA ARG A 32 17.70 -8.26 4.42
C ARG A 32 18.26 -9.65 4.69
N ASP A 33 19.56 -9.75 4.94
CA ASP A 33 20.27 -11.03 5.02
C ASP A 33 20.45 -11.58 6.42
N GLU A 34 20.28 -10.80 7.49
CA GLU A 34 20.56 -11.29 8.84
C GLU A 34 19.59 -12.42 9.25
N PRO A 35 19.97 -13.35 10.16
CA PRO A 35 19.19 -14.55 10.46
C PRO A 35 17.73 -14.29 10.80
N PHE A 36 17.45 -13.26 11.60
CA PHE A 36 16.10 -12.82 11.93
C PHE A 36 15.28 -12.50 10.67
N TRP A 37 15.86 -11.76 9.72
CA TRP A 37 15.17 -11.30 8.52
C TRP A 37 14.94 -12.42 7.51
N ARG A 38 15.89 -13.36 7.41
CA ARG A 38 15.67 -14.59 6.64
C ARG A 38 14.50 -15.39 7.19
N GLU A 39 14.45 -15.59 8.51
CA GLU A 39 13.35 -16.28 9.18
C GLU A 39 12.01 -15.58 8.92
N ARG A 40 11.95 -14.24 9.01
CA ARG A 40 10.70 -13.49 8.71
C ARG A 40 10.28 -13.57 7.25
N ARG A 41 11.23 -13.65 6.31
CA ARG A 41 10.94 -13.82 4.88
C ARG A 41 10.43 -15.23 4.56
N GLU A 42 10.90 -16.24 5.28
CA GLU A 42 10.55 -17.64 5.05
C GLU A 42 9.36 -18.13 5.91
N MET A 43 8.85 -17.28 6.82
CA MET A 43 7.76 -17.67 7.71
C MET A 43 6.45 -17.93 6.97
N THR A 44 5.61 -18.79 7.55
CA THR A 44 4.24 -18.98 7.06
C THR A 44 3.41 -17.73 7.34
N ILE A 45 2.72 -17.24 6.32
CA ILE A 45 1.80 -16.11 6.40
C ILE A 45 0.34 -16.55 6.19
N PRO A 46 -0.65 -15.74 6.64
CA PRO A 46 -2.07 -16.01 6.40
C PRO A 46 -2.41 -16.11 4.91
N ASP A 47 -3.38 -16.95 4.54
CA ASP A 47 -3.76 -17.15 3.14
C ASP A 47 -4.36 -15.89 2.50
N SER A 48 -5.05 -15.06 3.30
CA SER A 48 -5.52 -13.73 2.91
C SER A 48 -4.38 -12.85 2.40
N LEU A 49 -3.26 -12.82 3.12
CA LEU A 49 -2.08 -12.06 2.72
C LEU A 49 -1.38 -12.67 1.50
N LYS A 50 -1.24 -14.00 1.45
CA LYS A 50 -0.67 -14.69 0.27
C LYS A 50 -1.44 -14.34 -0.99
N ALA A 51 -2.77 -14.42 -0.94
CA ALA A 51 -3.64 -14.11 -2.06
C ALA A 51 -3.49 -12.64 -2.50
N ARG A 52 -3.41 -11.71 -1.54
CA ARG A 52 -3.22 -10.28 -1.84
C ARG A 52 -1.86 -10.00 -2.49
N ILE A 53 -0.77 -10.62 -2.02
CA ILE A 53 0.54 -10.51 -2.67
C ILE A 53 0.49 -11.10 -4.09
N ALA A 54 -0.10 -12.28 -4.26
CA ALA A 54 -0.19 -12.94 -5.57
C ALA A 54 -0.97 -12.09 -6.59
N LEU A 55 -2.11 -11.50 -6.20
CA LEU A 55 -2.88 -10.60 -7.07
C LEU A 55 -2.04 -9.40 -7.55
N PHE A 56 -1.23 -8.83 -6.67
CA PHE A 56 -0.37 -7.71 -7.02
C PHE A 56 0.81 -8.14 -7.88
N GLU A 57 1.53 -9.21 -7.51
CA GLU A 57 2.67 -9.72 -8.27
C GLU A 57 2.24 -10.19 -9.66
N GLU A 58 1.10 -10.86 -9.79
CA GLU A 58 0.66 -11.40 -11.08
C GLU A 58 0.07 -10.32 -11.97
N ALA A 59 -0.78 -9.43 -11.44
CA ALA A 59 -1.64 -8.57 -12.25
C ALA A 59 -1.57 -7.07 -11.92
N ALA A 60 -0.68 -6.64 -11.02
CA ALA A 60 -0.65 -5.30 -10.44
C ALA A 60 -1.98 -4.88 -9.78
N LEU A 61 -2.77 -5.85 -9.32
CA LEU A 61 -4.08 -5.59 -8.73
C LEU A 61 -3.95 -5.36 -7.23
N ALA A 62 -4.12 -4.10 -6.82
CA ALA A 62 -4.35 -3.72 -5.42
C ALA A 62 -5.82 -3.33 -5.23
N TYR A 63 -6.39 -3.68 -4.08
CA TYR A 63 -7.79 -3.41 -3.73
C TYR A 63 -7.92 -3.08 -2.25
N GLN A 64 -9.04 -2.44 -1.89
CA GLN A 64 -9.40 -2.16 -0.51
C GLN A 64 -10.69 -2.92 -0.21
N ASP A 65 -10.65 -3.79 0.80
CA ASP A 65 -11.79 -4.53 1.31
C ASP A 65 -12.57 -3.67 2.33
N ALA A 66 -13.82 -4.04 2.63
CA ALA A 66 -14.72 -3.28 3.48
C ALA A 66 -14.20 -3.10 4.92
N GLY A 67 -13.37 -4.03 5.42
CA GLY A 67 -12.74 -3.99 6.74
C GLY A 67 -11.32 -3.42 6.76
N ASP A 68 -10.77 -2.98 5.62
CA ASP A 68 -9.40 -2.49 5.57
C ASP A 68 -9.27 -1.07 6.13
N LEU A 69 -8.40 -0.93 7.14
CA LEU A 69 -7.91 0.38 7.60
C LEU A 69 -6.99 1.03 6.55
N PHE A 70 -6.16 0.23 5.88
CA PHE A 70 -5.18 0.70 4.92
C PHE A 70 -5.77 0.79 3.52
N ARG A 71 -5.57 1.95 2.89
CA ARG A 71 -6.09 2.23 1.55
C ARG A 71 -5.24 1.55 0.47
N VAL A 72 -5.79 1.49 -0.75
CA VAL A 72 -5.15 0.87 -1.92
C VAL A 72 -3.73 1.39 -2.17
N ASP A 73 -3.53 2.69 -2.01
CA ASP A 73 -2.23 3.36 -2.17
C ASP A 73 -1.19 2.88 -1.16
N SER A 74 -1.58 2.60 0.09
CA SER A 74 -0.70 2.07 1.14
C SER A 74 -0.17 0.69 0.76
N TRP A 75 -1.04 -0.20 0.30
CA TRP A 75 -0.67 -1.53 -0.19
C TRP A 75 0.26 -1.45 -1.41
N LEU A 76 -0.07 -0.60 -2.38
CA LEU A 76 0.73 -0.39 -3.58
C LEU A 76 2.13 0.14 -3.25
N GLN A 77 2.22 1.17 -2.40
CA GLN A 77 3.48 1.80 -2.02
C GLN A 77 4.38 0.85 -1.23
N VAL A 78 3.82 0.06 -0.30
CA VAL A 78 4.61 -0.92 0.47
C VAL A 78 5.08 -2.06 -0.43
N MET A 79 4.21 -2.67 -1.24
CA MET A 79 4.61 -3.78 -2.10
C MET A 79 5.67 -3.37 -3.13
N LEU A 80 5.49 -2.23 -3.81
CA LEU A 80 6.52 -1.70 -4.72
C LEU A 80 7.80 -1.32 -3.97
N GLY A 81 7.67 -0.62 -2.84
CA GLY A 81 8.79 -0.15 -2.04
C GLY A 81 9.62 -1.28 -1.42
N GLN A 82 9.01 -2.45 -1.20
CA GLN A 82 9.69 -3.66 -0.74
C GLN A 82 10.11 -4.59 -1.89
N GLY A 83 9.97 -4.15 -3.14
CA GLY A 83 10.55 -4.79 -4.32
C GLY A 83 9.66 -5.82 -5.01
N VAL A 84 8.38 -5.92 -4.65
CA VAL A 84 7.43 -6.72 -5.44
C VAL A 84 7.21 -6.00 -6.77
N THR A 85 7.65 -6.64 -7.85
CA THR A 85 7.49 -6.12 -9.21
C THR A 85 6.41 -6.91 -9.94
N PRO A 86 5.26 -6.28 -10.27
CA PRO A 86 4.21 -6.97 -11.01
C PRO A 86 4.67 -7.47 -12.38
N ARG A 87 4.24 -8.67 -12.75
CA ARG A 87 4.56 -9.33 -14.04
C ARG A 87 3.78 -8.72 -15.20
N THR A 88 2.59 -8.18 -14.94
CA THR A 88 1.81 -7.42 -15.91
C THR A 88 1.13 -6.22 -15.24
N HIS A 89 0.46 -5.42 -16.06
CA HIS A 89 -0.36 -4.28 -15.66
C HIS A 89 -1.71 -4.35 -16.38
N HIS A 90 -2.68 -3.55 -15.93
CA HIS A 90 -4.00 -3.49 -16.54
C HIS A 90 -3.92 -3.12 -18.05
N PRO A 91 -4.50 -3.92 -18.97
CA PRO A 91 -4.35 -3.71 -20.42
C PRO A 91 -4.77 -2.34 -20.93
N MET A 92 -5.70 -1.66 -20.25
CA MET A 92 -6.11 -0.29 -20.61
C MET A 92 -4.94 0.70 -20.66
N ALA A 93 -3.87 0.47 -19.89
CA ALA A 93 -2.68 1.33 -19.96
C ALA A 93 -2.04 1.36 -21.36
N ARG A 94 -2.25 0.31 -22.17
CA ARG A 94 -1.71 0.19 -23.54
C ARG A 94 -2.48 1.01 -24.58
N ILE A 95 -3.65 1.53 -24.21
CA ILE A 95 -4.47 2.37 -25.10
C ILE A 95 -3.82 3.74 -25.29
N MET A 96 -3.03 4.20 -24.32
CA MET A 96 -2.36 5.50 -24.36
C MET A 96 -1.04 5.42 -25.16
N PRO A 97 -0.82 6.28 -26.17
CA PRO A 97 0.45 6.37 -26.86
C PRO A 97 1.61 6.71 -25.89
N PRO A 98 2.83 6.18 -26.09
CA PRO A 98 3.95 6.40 -25.16
C PRO A 98 4.28 7.88 -24.92
N ALA A 99 4.18 8.73 -25.94
CA ALA A 99 4.43 10.17 -25.81
C ALA A 99 3.39 10.86 -24.93
N ASP A 100 2.12 10.45 -25.04
CA ASP A 100 1.04 10.98 -24.22
C ASP A 100 1.15 10.52 -22.77
N LEU A 101 1.55 9.26 -22.55
CA LEU A 101 1.83 8.72 -21.23
C LEU A 101 2.99 9.45 -20.55
N ALA A 102 4.11 9.64 -21.27
CA ALA A 102 5.27 10.37 -20.74
C ALA A 102 4.90 11.82 -20.36
N ARG A 103 4.09 12.48 -21.19
CA ARG A 103 3.56 13.82 -20.90
C ARG A 103 2.67 13.82 -19.67
N ALA A 104 1.68 12.92 -19.59
CA ALA A 104 0.79 12.83 -18.44
C ALA A 104 1.54 12.59 -17.12
N LEU A 105 2.52 11.67 -17.10
CA LEU A 105 3.36 11.43 -15.93
C LEU A 105 4.24 12.64 -15.60
N GLY A 106 4.78 13.31 -16.62
CA GLY A 106 5.54 14.56 -16.45
C GLY A 106 4.69 15.67 -15.85
N ASP A 107 3.42 15.79 -16.24
CA ASP A 107 2.49 16.80 -15.72
C ASP A 107 2.16 16.54 -14.25
N ILE A 108 1.93 15.27 -13.87
CA ILE A 108 1.75 14.86 -12.47
C ILE A 108 2.98 15.26 -11.64
N LYS A 109 4.19 14.95 -12.13
CA LYS A 109 5.43 15.32 -11.43
C LYS A 109 5.56 16.83 -11.25
N ARG A 110 5.34 17.62 -12.30
CA ARG A 110 5.46 19.09 -12.21
C ARG A 110 4.46 19.69 -11.21
N ASN A 111 3.21 19.20 -11.21
CA ASN A 111 2.20 19.67 -10.25
C ASN A 111 2.60 19.37 -8.80
N ILE A 112 3.21 18.20 -8.54
CA ILE A 112 3.73 17.86 -7.20
C ILE A 112 4.90 18.78 -6.84
N ASP A 113 5.87 18.95 -7.73
CA ASP A 113 7.05 19.79 -7.49
C ASP A 113 6.63 21.25 -7.18
N ASP A 114 5.71 21.81 -7.98
CA ASP A 114 5.19 23.16 -7.81
C ASP A 114 4.39 23.32 -6.49
N GLY A 115 3.63 22.29 -6.11
CA GLY A 115 2.90 22.26 -4.84
C GLY A 115 3.85 22.27 -3.65
N VAL A 116 4.86 21.39 -3.65
CA VAL A 116 5.85 21.26 -2.57
C VAL A 116 6.69 22.53 -2.44
N ALA A 117 7.08 23.17 -3.55
CA ALA A 117 7.88 24.40 -3.54
C ALA A 117 7.19 25.58 -2.84
N ARG A 118 5.85 25.56 -2.74
CA ARG A 118 5.05 26.61 -2.08
C ARG A 118 4.81 26.34 -0.60
N LEU A 119 5.11 25.13 -0.11
CA LEU A 119 4.93 24.78 1.29
C LEU A 119 6.07 25.38 2.13
N PRO A 120 5.77 25.99 3.29
CA PRO A 120 6.82 26.37 4.22
C PRO A 120 7.49 25.12 4.80
N GLN A 121 8.70 25.30 5.33
CA GLN A 121 9.30 24.30 6.20
C GLN A 121 8.39 24.02 7.39
N HIS A 122 8.38 22.78 7.87
CA HIS A 122 7.47 22.34 8.92
C HIS A 122 7.53 23.25 10.17
N GLN A 123 8.73 23.62 10.63
CA GLN A 123 8.89 24.51 11.78
C GLN A 123 8.26 25.89 11.56
N ALA A 124 8.48 26.51 10.39
CA ALA A 124 7.93 27.82 10.08
C ALA A 124 6.40 27.83 10.00
N PHE A 125 5.78 26.69 9.65
CA PHE A 125 4.32 26.55 9.73
C PHE A 125 3.85 26.52 11.19
N LEU A 126 4.49 25.73 12.04
CA LEU A 126 4.13 25.60 13.46
C LEU A 126 4.22 26.95 14.18
N ASP A 127 5.30 27.68 13.96
CA ASP A 127 5.54 29.00 14.58
C ASP A 127 4.48 30.03 14.19
N ARG A 128 3.81 29.86 13.04
CA ARG A 128 2.75 30.77 12.56
C ARG A 128 1.34 30.31 12.95
N TYR A 129 1.08 29.01 12.92
CA TYR A 129 -0.27 28.45 13.04
C TYR A 129 -0.63 28.02 14.47
N CYS A 130 0.34 27.48 15.22
CA CYS A 130 0.12 26.91 16.56
C CYS A 130 0.55 27.85 17.69
N ALA A 131 1.12 29.01 17.36
CA ALA A 131 1.62 29.99 18.33
C ALA A 131 0.51 30.89 18.89
#